data_AF-A0A9Q1HEF5-F1
#
_entry.id   AF-A0A9Q1HEF5-F1
#
_cell.length_a   1.000
_cell.length_b   1.000
_cell.length_c   1.000
_cell.angle_alpha   90.00
_cell.angle_beta   90.00
_cell.angle_gamma   90.00
#
_symmetry.space_group_name_H-M   'P 1'
#
loop_
_entity.id
_entity.type
_entity.pdbx_description
1 polymer ?
#
loop_
_entity_poly.entity_id
_entity_poly.type
_entity_poly.pdbx_seq_one_letter_code
_entity_poly.pdbx_strand_id
1 'polypeptide(L)'
;MIVKAMKFTQGHWFKCPEGHVYAIGECGGAMERSTCPHCQAPIGGMSHQLDEGNTLASEMDGARYAAYSEEAFRIEDLDLDFAFFDI
;
A
#
# COMPACT_ATOMS: atom_id res chain seq x y z
N MET A 1 10.07 -14.06 -1.56
CA MET A 1 9.82 -12.61 -1.61
C MET A 1 9.45 -12.13 -0.20
N ILE A 2 9.93 -10.94 0.20
CA ILE A 2 9.74 -10.34 1.54
C ILE A 2 8.27 -10.22 1.97
N VAL A 3 7.34 -10.30 1.01
CA VAL A 3 5.89 -10.19 1.21
C VAL A 3 5.28 -11.36 2.02
N LYS A 4 5.88 -12.56 2.04
CA LYS A 4 5.29 -13.74 2.71
C LYS A 4 5.32 -13.68 4.25
N ALA A 5 6.12 -12.77 4.84
CA ALA A 5 6.32 -12.71 6.29
C ALA A 5 5.34 -11.78 7.02
N MET A 6 4.77 -10.76 6.34
CA MET A 6 3.90 -9.76 6.97
C MET A 6 2.40 -9.95 6.71
N LYS A 7 2.00 -10.97 5.91
CA LYS A 7 0.60 -11.31 5.60
C LYS A 7 -0.26 -10.17 5.00
N PHE A 8 0.34 -9.12 4.46
CA PHE A 8 -0.40 -8.10 3.71
C PHE A 8 -0.71 -8.59 2.29
N THR A 9 -1.88 -8.20 1.77
CA THR A 9 -2.17 -8.24 0.34
C THR A 9 -1.28 -7.24 -0.40
N GLN A 10 -1.30 -7.25 -1.73
CA GLN A 10 -0.62 -6.19 -2.50
C GLN A 10 -1.27 -4.82 -2.20
N GLY A 11 -0.50 -3.74 -2.28
CA GLY A 11 -1.00 -2.36 -2.20
C GLY A 11 -0.78 -1.68 -0.86
N HIS A 12 0.06 -2.25 0.02
CA HIS A 12 0.35 -1.70 1.35
C HIS A 12 1.64 -0.88 1.42
N TRP A 13 2.43 -0.82 0.34
CA TRP A 13 3.73 -0.14 0.31
C TRP A 13 3.65 1.20 -0.40
N PHE A 14 4.26 2.22 0.21
CA PHE A 14 4.23 3.61 -0.24
C PHE A 14 5.61 4.25 -0.13
N LYS A 15 5.79 5.39 -0.78
CA LYS A 15 7.01 6.22 -0.75
C LYS A 15 6.66 7.63 -0.33
N CYS A 16 7.52 8.23 0.50
CA CYS A 16 7.50 9.66 0.75
C CYS A 16 7.96 10.44 -0.50
N PRO A 17 7.86 11.79 -0.52
CA PRO A 17 8.35 12.61 -1.65
C PRO A 17 9.81 12.36 -2.04
N GLU A 18 10.68 12.03 -1.06
CA GLU A 18 12.09 11.68 -1.30
C GLU A 18 12.34 10.21 -1.68
N GLY A 19 11.29 9.39 -1.80
CA GLY A 19 11.39 7.99 -2.24
C GLY A 19 11.64 6.94 -1.15
N HIS A 20 11.68 7.29 0.14
CA HIS A 20 11.80 6.31 1.22
C HIS A 20 10.53 5.48 1.37
N VAL A 21 10.68 4.15 1.37
CA VAL A 21 9.56 3.21 1.46
C VAL A 21 9.03 3.13 2.89
N TYR A 22 7.71 3.14 3.02
CA TYR A 22 6.96 2.86 4.25
C TYR A 22 5.74 2.00 3.94
N ALA A 23 5.12 1.42 4.98
CA ALA A 23 3.90 0.63 4.83
C ALA A 23 2.72 1.30 5.54
N ILE A 24 1.53 1.19 4.95
CA ILE A 24 0.26 1.47 5.61
C ILE A 24 -0.38 0.11 5.90
N GLY A 25 -0.60 -0.19 7.19
CA GLY A 25 -1.20 -1.45 7.64
C GLY A 25 -2.71 -1.50 7.44
N GLU A 26 -3.44 -2.12 8.37
CA GLU A 26 -4.92 -2.18 8.41
C GLU A 26 -5.58 -2.40 7.03
N CYS A 27 -6.33 -1.43 6.51
CA CYS A 27 -6.99 -1.50 5.21
C CYS A 27 -6.06 -1.19 4.02
N GLY A 28 -4.85 -0.70 4.26
CA GLY A 28 -3.89 -0.28 3.23
C GLY A 28 -4.21 1.06 2.58
N GLY A 29 -5.08 1.87 3.19
CA GLY A 29 -5.37 3.25 2.79
C GLY A 29 -4.98 4.26 3.87
N ALA A 30 -4.56 5.46 3.46
CA ALA A 30 -4.04 6.48 4.36
C ALA A 30 -5.12 7.10 5.27
N MET A 31 -5.06 6.78 6.56
CA MET A 31 -5.98 7.30 7.58
C MET A 31 -5.29 8.15 8.64
N GLU A 32 -3.97 8.08 8.70
CA GLU A 32 -3.14 8.79 9.66
C GLU A 32 -1.94 9.42 8.96
N ARG A 33 -1.46 10.53 9.53
CA ARG A 33 -0.22 11.19 9.12
C ARG A 33 0.89 10.87 10.09
N SER A 34 2.10 10.75 9.55
CA SER A 34 3.32 10.63 10.33
C SER A 34 4.48 11.35 9.62
N THR A 35 5.69 11.13 10.12
CA THR A 35 6.91 11.75 9.60
C THR A 35 7.86 10.67 9.13
N CYS A 36 8.40 10.84 7.91
CA CYS A 36 9.43 9.94 7.39
C CYS A 36 10.64 9.92 8.34
N PRO A 37 11.09 8.75 8.80
CA PRO A 37 12.22 8.65 9.74
C PRO A 37 13.57 9.03 9.11
N HIS A 38 13.63 9.15 7.78
CA HIS A 38 14.86 9.46 7.04
C HIS A 38 14.96 10.94 6.63
N CYS A 39 13.92 11.49 5.99
CA CYS A 39 13.96 12.85 5.44
C CYS A 39 13.02 13.84 6.12
N GLN A 40 12.27 13.41 7.14
CA GLN A 40 11.32 14.24 7.89
C GLN A 40 10.14 14.81 7.05
N ALA A 41 9.98 14.39 5.80
CA ALA A 41 8.81 14.73 5.00
C ALA A 41 7.52 14.10 5.58
N PRO A 42 6.35 14.73 5.38
CA PRO A 42 5.07 14.15 5.79
C PRO A 42 4.78 12.85 5.01
N ILE A 43 4.33 11.82 5.72
CA ILE A 43 3.92 10.53 5.16
C ILE A 43 2.50 10.17 5.60
N GLY A 44 1.84 9.30 4.83
CA GLY A 44 0.46 8.90 5.08
C GLY A 44 -0.53 9.90 4.49
N GLY A 45 -1.59 10.20 5.23
CA GLY A 45 -2.69 11.04 4.76
C GLY A 45 -3.98 10.85 5.56
N MET A 46 -5.13 11.15 4.98
CA MET A 46 -6.44 11.04 5.63
C MET A 46 -7.53 10.61 4.66
N SER A 47 -8.61 10.03 5.18
CA SER A 47 -9.77 9.63 4.38
C SER A 47 -9.42 8.71 3.21
N HIS A 48 -8.43 7.84 3.44
CA HIS A 48 -7.82 6.95 2.45
C HIS A 48 -7.11 7.64 1.29
N GLN A 49 -6.81 8.93 1.42
CA GLN A 49 -6.07 9.71 0.44
C GLN A 49 -4.69 10.05 1.00
N LEU A 50 -3.67 9.77 0.21
CA LEU A 50 -2.30 10.16 0.52
C LEU A 50 -2.18 11.69 0.51
N ASP A 51 -1.36 12.21 1.41
CA ASP A 51 -0.91 13.60 1.31
C ASP A 51 -0.03 13.80 0.07
N GLU A 52 0.06 15.05 -0.40
CA GLU A 52 0.79 15.42 -1.62
C GLU A 52 2.23 14.88 -1.63
N GLY A 53 2.66 14.38 -2.79
CA GLY A 53 4.00 13.84 -3.02
C GLY A 53 4.24 12.43 -2.48
N ASN A 54 3.30 11.86 -1.72
CA ASN A 54 3.34 10.44 -1.37
C ASN A 54 2.82 9.58 -2.54
N THR A 55 3.44 8.43 -2.77
CA THR A 55 3.12 7.57 -3.93
C THR A 55 3.11 6.09 -3.56
N LEU A 56 2.39 5.26 -4.32
CA LEU A 56 2.44 3.80 -4.18
C LEU A 56 3.84 3.28 -4.57
N ALA A 57 4.36 2.32 -3.81
CA ALA A 57 5.63 1.67 -4.05
C ALA A 57 5.43 0.31 -4.73
N SER A 58 4.87 0.34 -5.95
CA SER A 58 4.54 -0.86 -6.74
C SER A 58 5.73 -1.81 -6.94
N GLU A 59 6.97 -1.32 -6.85
CA GLU A 59 8.18 -2.14 -6.92
C GLU A 59 8.33 -3.15 -5.77
N MET A 60 7.59 -2.97 -4.67
CA MET A 60 7.69 -3.82 -3.48
C MET A 60 6.88 -5.12 -3.61
N ASP A 61 5.74 -5.06 -4.28
CA ASP A 61 4.76 -6.15 -4.32
C ASP A 61 3.98 -6.28 -5.65
N GLY A 62 4.20 -5.39 -6.62
CA GLY A 62 3.53 -5.39 -7.91
C GLY A 62 2.19 -4.65 -7.95
N ALA A 63 1.79 -4.00 -6.85
CA ALA A 63 0.48 -3.36 -6.74
C ALA A 63 0.30 -2.22 -7.74
N ARG A 64 -0.84 -2.20 -8.44
CA ARG A 64 -1.24 -1.08 -9.31
C ARG A 64 -1.97 0.02 -8.53
N TYR A 65 -2.60 -0.37 -7.43
CA TYR A 65 -3.44 0.48 -6.59
C TYR A 65 -3.15 0.21 -5.11
N ALA A 66 -3.50 1.15 -4.24
CA ALA A 66 -3.50 0.92 -2.80
C ALA A 66 -4.49 -0.20 -2.44
N ALA A 67 -4.21 -0.96 -1.38
CA ALA A 67 -5.08 -2.09 -1.02
C ALA A 67 -6.51 -1.63 -0.67
N TYR A 68 -6.62 -0.42 -0.08
CA TYR A 68 -7.89 0.30 -0.05
C TYR A 68 -7.93 1.29 -1.21
N SER A 69 -8.71 0.97 -2.23
CA SER A 69 -9.08 1.90 -3.29
C SER A 69 -10.40 1.47 -3.93
N GLU A 70 -11.15 2.40 -4.53
CA GLU A 70 -12.38 2.04 -5.27
C GLU A 70 -12.07 1.07 -6.43
N GLU A 71 -10.85 1.16 -6.99
CA GLU A 71 -10.32 0.26 -8.01
C GLU A 71 -9.98 -1.13 -7.46
N ALA A 72 -9.41 -1.23 -6.25
CA ALA A 72 -9.13 -2.51 -5.61
C ALA A 72 -10.41 -3.32 -5.30
N PHE A 73 -11.56 -2.64 -5.15
CA PHE A 73 -12.86 -3.29 -5.00
C PHE A 73 -13.57 -3.60 -6.32
N ARG A 74 -12.99 -3.23 -7.48
CA ARG A 74 -13.56 -3.60 -8.79
C ARG A 74 -13.27 -5.07 -9.05
N ILE A 75 -14.35 -5.86 -9.18
CA ILE A 75 -14.36 -7.33 -9.32
C ILE A 75 -13.45 -7.88 -10.45
N GLU A 76 -13.01 -7.03 -11.38
CA GLU A 76 -12.19 -7.40 -12.54
C GLU A 76 -10.70 -7.63 -12.23
N ASP A 77 -10.18 -7.17 -11.08
CA ASP A 77 -8.76 -7.29 -10.68
C ASP A 77 -8.53 -8.25 -9.49
N LEU A 78 -9.54 -9.01 -9.07
CA LEU A 78 -9.36 -10.11 -8.11
C LEU A 78 -8.61 -11.24 -8.82
N ASP A 79 -7.29 -11.30 -8.66
CA ASP A 79 -6.47 -12.48 -8.96
C ASP A 79 -7.01 -13.68 -8.14
N LEU A 80 -7.94 -14.42 -8.74
CA LEU A 80 -8.60 -15.62 -8.19
C LEU A 80 -7.63 -16.80 -7.97
N ASP A 81 -6.35 -16.64 -8.27
CA ASP A 81 -5.33 -17.69 -8.12
C ASP A 81 -4.92 -17.96 -6.66
N PHE A 82 -5.23 -17.07 -5.72
CA PHE A 82 -4.93 -17.31 -4.29
C PHE A 82 -5.99 -18.12 -3.54
N ALA A 83 -7.15 -18.40 -4.13
CA ALA A 83 -8.24 -19.12 -3.46
C ALA A 83 -8.24 -20.65 -3.69
N PHE A 84 -7.39 -21.17 -4.58
CA PHE A 84 -7.48 -22.56 -5.05
C PHE A 84 -6.40 -23.53 -4.54
N PHE A 85 -5.42 -23.09 -3.76
CA PHE A 85 -4.33 -23.97 -3.28
C PHE A 85 -4.36 -24.28 -1.77
N ASP A 86 -5.43 -23.92 -1.06
CA ASP A 86 -5.66 -24.24 0.36
C ASP A 86 -6.73 -25.34 0.55
N ILE A 87 -6.75 -26.39 -0.30
CA ILE A 87 -7.33 -27.71 0.01
C ILE A 87 -6.26 -28.79 -0.14
#